data_AF-A0A9D9WX48-F1
#
_entry.id   AF-A0A9D9WX48-F1
#
_cell.length_a   1.000
_cell.length_b   1.000
_cell.length_c   1.000
_cell.angle_alpha   90.00
_cell.angle_beta   90.00
_cell.angle_gamma   90.00
#
_symmetry.space_group_name_H-M   'P 1'
#
loop_
_entity.id
_entity.type
_entity.pdbx_description
1 polymer ?
#
loop_
_entity_poly.entity_id
_entity_poly.type
_entity_poly.pdbx_seq_one_letter_code
_entity_poly.pdbx_strand_id
1 'polypeptide(L)'
;MRGPYPGFFLPMQQRRLYFQIAFFAVFLLAPALDLLRFDLNETQLWFLGQRWSLGIDEFRAGRISADEAALSIILRGFLPAIVVIAAFLAVAWRYGRLYCGWLCPHFTLVEVLNTTLHRACGKLSLWDRQGTDRAGRVPDGRWWPIFGLLCLVFGFLWAITLLTYLLPPATIWGNLAAGTLTANQARFLLIGTALFAAEFAFARHLFCRFGCAVGYFQSLVWMLNPKGMVVAFERERARDCRSCATDVSPKGAACDHGCPMRLHPRNIKRMMFSCVQCGQCLDSCDEAQGRQAHPPLLTWKIGVDAVRENLRQRKAEQAADTRRDA
;
A
#
# COMPACT_ATOMS: atom_id res chain seq x y z
N MET A 1 -10.70 15.25 -25.92
CA MET A 1 -11.04 14.15 -26.85
C MET A 1 -10.44 12.87 -26.31
N ARG A 2 -11.25 11.82 -26.13
CA ARG A 2 -10.81 10.48 -25.68
C ARG A 2 -9.81 9.91 -26.70
N GLY A 3 -8.64 9.47 -26.26
CA GLY A 3 -7.67 8.77 -27.12
C GLY A 3 -8.28 7.49 -27.72
N PRO A 4 -7.85 7.06 -28.92
CA PRO A 4 -8.47 5.99 -29.68
C PRO A 4 -7.98 4.63 -29.18
N TYR A 5 -8.61 4.08 -28.15
CA TYR A 5 -8.55 2.65 -27.87
C TYR A 5 -9.98 2.15 -27.67
N PRO A 6 -10.60 1.49 -28.67
CA PRO A 6 -11.88 0.83 -28.49
C PRO A 6 -11.58 -0.44 -27.70
N GLY A 7 -11.73 -0.37 -26.38
CA GLY A 7 -11.41 -1.48 -25.50
C GLY A 7 -12.30 -1.45 -24.28
N PHE A 8 -12.89 -2.61 -24.00
CA PHE A 8 -13.74 -2.98 -22.87
C PHE A 8 -12.99 -2.90 -21.51
N PHE A 9 -12.09 -1.92 -21.32
CA PHE A 9 -11.21 -1.80 -20.17
C PHE A 9 -11.70 -0.70 -19.23
N LEU A 10 -12.01 -1.09 -17.99
CA LEU A 10 -12.29 -0.17 -16.89
C LEU A 10 -11.10 0.79 -16.67
N PRO A 11 -11.36 2.08 -16.35
CA PRO A 11 -10.33 3.03 -15.92
C PRO A 11 -9.38 2.45 -14.87
N MET A 12 -8.09 2.84 -14.90
CA MET A 12 -7.02 2.30 -14.04
C MET A 12 -7.42 2.29 -12.56
N GLN A 13 -8.03 3.37 -12.06
CA GLN A 13 -8.45 3.48 -10.65
C GLN A 13 -9.60 2.55 -10.29
N GLN A 14 -10.52 2.27 -11.22
CA GLN A 14 -11.58 1.30 -10.99
C GLN A 14 -10.98 -0.10 -10.87
N ARG A 15 -10.08 -0.48 -11.79
CA ARG A 15 -9.34 -1.75 -11.69
C ARG A 15 -8.60 -1.87 -10.36
N ARG A 16 -7.91 -0.80 -9.94
CA ARG A 16 -7.20 -0.76 -8.65
C ARG A 16 -8.14 -0.99 -7.48
N LEU A 17 -9.29 -0.33 -7.47
CA LEU A 17 -10.31 -0.53 -6.44
C LEU A 17 -10.80 -1.98 -6.40
N TYR A 18 -11.05 -2.61 -7.56
CA TYR A 18 -11.40 -4.03 -7.63
C TYR A 18 -10.31 -4.92 -7.03
N PHE A 19 -9.04 -4.70 -7.38
CA PHE A 19 -7.92 -5.47 -6.81
C PHE A 19 -7.77 -5.25 -5.29
N GLN A 20 -7.94 -4.01 -4.82
CA GLN A 20 -7.90 -3.68 -3.40
C GLN A 20 -9.01 -4.38 -2.63
N ILE A 21 -10.25 -4.33 -3.12
CA ILE A 21 -11.40 -4.98 -2.48
C ILE A 21 -11.26 -6.50 -2.51
N ALA A 22 -10.89 -7.07 -3.66
CA ALA A 22 -10.73 -8.52 -3.81
C ALA A 22 -9.63 -9.05 -2.89
N PHE A 23 -8.46 -8.39 -2.87
CA PHE A 23 -7.36 -8.81 -2.00
C PHE A 23 -7.69 -8.60 -0.52
N PHE A 24 -8.38 -7.50 -0.18
CA PHE A 24 -8.82 -7.27 1.20
C PHE A 24 -9.79 -8.36 1.68
N ALA A 25 -10.74 -8.76 0.84
CA ALA A 25 -11.65 -9.87 1.14
C ALA A 25 -10.89 -11.19 1.32
N VAL A 26 -9.95 -11.51 0.42
CA VAL A 26 -9.07 -12.69 0.55
C VAL A 26 -8.27 -12.62 1.84
N PHE A 27 -7.70 -11.45 2.20
CA PHE A 27 -6.92 -11.27 3.42
C PHE A 27 -7.74 -11.56 4.69
N LEU A 28 -9.00 -11.15 4.73
CA LEU A 28 -9.90 -11.41 5.86
C LEU A 28 -10.38 -12.87 5.91
N LEU A 29 -10.64 -13.47 4.74
CA LEU A 29 -11.18 -14.83 4.63
C LEU A 29 -10.10 -15.92 4.65
N ALA A 30 -8.85 -15.58 4.36
CA ALA A 30 -7.75 -16.55 4.23
C ALA A 30 -7.56 -17.43 5.47
N PRO A 31 -7.66 -16.92 6.72
CA PRO A 31 -7.61 -17.78 7.89
C PRO A 31 -8.83 -18.69 7.98
N ALA A 32 -10.04 -18.17 7.75
CA ALA A 32 -11.30 -18.91 7.85
C ALA A 32 -11.44 -20.03 6.81
N LEU A 33 -10.82 -19.86 5.64
CA LEU A 33 -10.81 -20.83 4.54
C LEU A 33 -9.55 -21.71 4.54
N ASP A 34 -8.73 -21.66 5.59
CA ASP A 34 -7.44 -22.36 5.69
C ASP A 34 -6.50 -22.11 4.49
N LEU A 35 -6.66 -20.98 3.78
CA LEU A 35 -5.84 -20.63 2.62
C LEU A 35 -4.41 -20.28 3.04
N LEU A 36 -4.27 -19.54 4.13
CA LEU A 36 -3.00 -19.19 4.73
C LEU A 36 -3.22 -18.83 6.19
N ARG A 37 -2.73 -19.67 7.11
CA ARG A 37 -2.64 -19.34 8.54
C ARG A 37 -1.60 -20.22 9.23
N PHE A 38 -1.07 -19.75 10.36
CA PHE A 38 -0.19 -20.54 11.20
C PHE A 38 -0.95 -20.92 12.47
N ASP A 39 -1.17 -22.21 12.70
CA ASP A 39 -1.86 -22.66 13.89
C ASP A 39 -0.87 -22.88 15.02
N LEU A 40 -0.94 -22.05 16.07
CA LEU A 40 -0.08 -22.19 17.25
C LEU A 40 -0.36 -23.45 18.08
N ASN A 41 -1.58 -24.03 18.00
CA ASN A 41 -1.90 -25.23 18.76
C ASN A 41 -1.26 -26.47 18.14
N GLU A 42 -1.29 -26.56 16.81
CA GLU A 42 -0.69 -27.68 16.06
C GLU A 42 0.77 -27.39 15.65
N THR A 43 1.24 -26.14 15.80
CA THR A 43 2.54 -25.66 15.30
C THR A 43 2.76 -25.91 13.80
N GLN A 44 1.69 -25.89 13.03
CA GLN A 44 1.67 -26.18 11.59
C GLN A 44 1.19 -24.97 10.78
N LEU A 45 1.79 -24.80 9.61
CA LEU A 45 1.35 -23.83 8.62
C LEU A 45 0.27 -24.46 7.74
N TRP A 46 -0.87 -23.81 7.61
CA TRP A 46 -1.90 -24.16 6.64
C TRP A 46 -1.66 -23.36 5.36
N PHE A 47 -1.59 -24.05 4.22
CA PHE A 47 -1.42 -23.46 2.91
C PHE A 47 -2.37 -24.13 1.91
N LEU A 48 -3.28 -23.34 1.33
CA LEU A 48 -4.30 -23.79 0.38
C LEU A 48 -5.14 -24.98 0.90
N GLY A 49 -5.53 -24.92 2.18
CA GLY A 49 -6.32 -25.97 2.84
C GLY A 49 -5.53 -27.25 3.20
N GLN A 50 -4.22 -27.28 2.92
CA GLN A 50 -3.35 -28.41 3.25
C GLN A 50 -2.45 -28.08 4.43
N ARG A 51 -2.19 -29.08 5.27
CA ARG A 51 -1.21 -29.00 6.36
C ARG A 51 0.20 -29.06 5.78
N TRP A 52 0.92 -27.94 5.86
CA TRP A 52 2.30 -27.84 5.44
C TRP A 52 3.22 -28.16 6.62
N SER A 53 3.59 -29.43 6.77
CA SER A 53 4.50 -29.88 7.82
C SER A 53 5.97 -29.76 7.40
N LEU A 54 6.77 -29.22 8.32
CA LEU A 54 8.23 -29.09 8.20
C LEU A 54 8.98 -30.36 8.64
N GLY A 55 8.28 -31.47 8.92
CA GLY A 55 8.89 -32.73 9.40
C GLY A 55 9.20 -32.75 10.91
N ILE A 56 8.87 -31.68 11.64
CA ILE A 56 9.17 -31.55 13.08
C ILE A 56 8.48 -32.63 13.92
N ASP A 57 7.25 -32.99 13.57
CA ASP A 57 6.48 -34.03 14.27
C ASP A 57 7.05 -35.42 14.08
N GLU A 58 7.62 -35.71 12.89
CA GLU A 58 8.27 -36.98 12.59
C GLU A 58 9.62 -37.10 13.33
N PHE A 59 10.36 -35.99 13.45
CA PHE A 59 11.58 -35.95 14.23
C PHE A 59 11.30 -36.15 15.73
N ARG A 60 10.28 -35.46 16.27
CA ARG A 60 9.83 -35.64 17.66
C ARG A 60 9.35 -37.06 17.95
N ALA A 61 8.74 -37.72 16.97
CA ALA A 61 8.32 -39.11 17.06
C ALA A 61 9.47 -40.13 16.88
N GLY A 62 10.71 -39.67 16.68
CA GLY A 62 11.88 -40.54 16.47
C GLY A 62 11.87 -41.30 15.14
N ARG A 63 11.05 -40.86 14.17
CA ARG A 63 10.89 -41.56 12.88
C ARG A 63 11.87 -41.10 11.79
N ILE A 64 12.50 -39.94 11.96
CA ILE A 64 13.50 -39.38 11.04
C ILE A 64 14.76 -38.96 11.80
N SER A 65 15.90 -39.01 11.13
CA SER A 65 17.18 -38.58 11.71
C SER A 65 17.31 -37.04 11.72
N ALA A 66 18.28 -36.51 12.48
CA ALA A 66 18.48 -35.07 12.63
C ALA A 66 18.86 -34.37 11.31
N ASP A 67 19.60 -35.05 10.44
CA ASP A 67 19.99 -34.60 9.10
C ASP A 67 18.80 -34.58 8.13
N GLU A 68 17.93 -35.59 8.16
CA GLU A 68 16.69 -35.61 7.38
C GLU A 68 15.72 -34.50 7.82
N ALA A 69 15.60 -34.28 9.13
CA ALA A 69 14.82 -33.18 9.69
C ALA A 69 15.37 -31.82 9.24
N ALA A 70 16.70 -31.61 9.34
CA ALA A 70 17.34 -30.38 8.88
C ALA A 70 17.11 -30.13 7.38
N LEU A 71 17.27 -31.17 6.54
CA LEU A 71 17.07 -31.07 5.10
C LEU A 71 15.61 -30.74 4.76
N SER A 72 14.64 -31.37 5.45
CA SER A 72 13.22 -31.10 5.24
C SER A 72 12.83 -29.66 5.62
N ILE A 73 13.37 -29.10 6.70
CA ILE A 73 13.17 -27.69 7.09
C ILE A 73 13.74 -26.75 6.03
N ILE A 74 14.92 -27.04 5.50
CA ILE A 74 15.53 -26.23 4.44
C ILE A 74 14.69 -26.29 3.16
N LEU A 75 14.36 -27.49 2.69
CA LEU A 75 13.69 -27.70 1.40
C LEU A 75 12.20 -27.34 1.43
N ARG A 76 11.50 -27.57 2.54
CA ARG A 76 10.05 -27.31 2.66
C ARG A 76 9.75 -25.99 3.38
N GLY A 77 10.68 -25.42 4.13
CA GLY A 77 10.51 -24.14 4.83
C GLY A 77 11.24 -23.00 4.15
N PHE A 78 12.58 -22.99 4.27
CA PHE A 78 13.39 -21.86 3.85
C PHE A 78 13.40 -21.66 2.32
N LEU A 79 13.54 -22.71 1.54
CA LEU A 79 13.63 -22.61 0.08
C LEU A 79 12.34 -22.01 -0.54
N PRO A 80 11.12 -22.50 -0.24
CA PRO A 80 9.90 -21.88 -0.71
C PRO A 80 9.75 -20.43 -0.24
N ALA A 81 10.09 -20.13 1.01
CA ALA A 81 10.04 -18.77 1.53
C ALA A 81 10.98 -17.83 0.76
N ILE A 82 12.22 -18.26 0.51
CA ILE A 82 13.20 -17.49 -0.27
C ILE A 82 12.71 -17.28 -1.70
N VAL A 83 12.16 -18.32 -2.35
CA VAL A 83 11.61 -18.21 -3.71
C VAL A 83 10.48 -17.19 -3.78
N VAL A 84 9.53 -17.24 -2.85
CA VAL A 84 8.41 -16.29 -2.78
C VAL A 84 8.92 -14.87 -2.53
N ILE A 85 9.84 -14.68 -1.57
CA ILE A 85 10.43 -13.37 -1.26
C ILE A 85 11.20 -12.84 -2.46
N ALA A 86 12.03 -13.65 -3.12
CA ALA A 86 12.81 -13.25 -4.28
C ALA A 86 11.91 -12.88 -5.47
N ALA A 87 10.85 -13.67 -5.74
CA ALA A 87 9.88 -13.36 -6.78
C ALA A 87 9.14 -12.04 -6.48
N PHE A 88 8.71 -11.83 -5.23
CA PHE A 88 8.08 -10.59 -4.80
C PHE A 88 9.00 -9.37 -4.95
N LEU A 89 10.26 -9.51 -4.53
CA LEU A 89 11.26 -8.45 -4.68
C LEU A 89 11.66 -8.22 -6.15
N ALA A 90 11.63 -9.24 -7.01
CA ALA A 90 11.87 -9.09 -8.45
C ALA A 90 10.77 -8.25 -9.12
N VAL A 91 9.50 -8.47 -8.74
CA VAL A 91 8.39 -7.60 -9.17
C VAL A 91 8.61 -6.17 -8.67
N ALA A 92 9.00 -6.01 -7.39
CA ALA A 92 9.26 -4.69 -6.82
C ALA A 92 10.45 -3.96 -7.47
N TRP A 93 11.51 -4.68 -7.81
CA TRP A 93 12.67 -4.19 -8.55
C TRP A 93 12.25 -3.57 -9.89
N ARG A 94 11.25 -4.15 -10.55
CA ARG A 94 10.75 -3.69 -11.86
C ARG A 94 9.71 -2.58 -11.74
N TYR A 95 8.73 -2.75 -10.86
CA TYR A 95 7.49 -1.97 -10.82
C TYR A 95 7.35 -1.07 -9.59
N GLY A 96 8.30 -1.10 -8.66
CA GLY A 96 8.21 -0.35 -7.41
C GLY A 96 7.32 -1.03 -6.37
N ARG A 97 6.73 -0.23 -5.50
CA ARG A 97 5.81 -0.67 -4.44
C ARG A 97 4.38 -0.92 -4.96
N LEU A 98 4.25 -1.61 -6.09
CA LEU A 98 2.96 -1.90 -6.71
C LEU A 98 2.00 -2.61 -5.75
N TYR A 99 2.53 -3.54 -4.93
CA TYR A 99 1.76 -4.20 -3.87
C TYR A 99 1.11 -3.20 -2.90
N CYS A 100 1.86 -2.20 -2.42
CA CYS A 100 1.33 -1.18 -1.51
C CYS A 100 0.17 -0.40 -2.13
N GLY A 101 0.21 -0.09 -3.43
CA GLY A 101 -0.84 0.67 -4.09
C GLY A 101 -2.07 -0.15 -4.51
N TRP A 102 -1.90 -1.45 -4.79
CA TRP A 102 -2.91 -2.26 -5.48
C TRP A 102 -3.51 -3.38 -4.64
N LEU A 103 -2.74 -3.93 -3.69
CA LEU A 103 -3.13 -5.15 -2.96
C LEU A 103 -3.08 -4.96 -1.45
N CYS A 104 -2.22 -4.08 -0.93
CA CYS A 104 -1.99 -3.94 0.50
C CYS A 104 -3.29 -3.61 1.26
N PRO A 105 -3.76 -4.50 2.15
CA PRO A 105 -5.00 -4.29 2.88
C PRO A 105 -4.93 -3.07 3.80
N HIS A 106 -3.74 -2.76 4.34
CA HIS A 106 -3.53 -1.58 5.19
C HIS A 106 -3.74 -0.29 4.39
N PHE A 107 -3.16 -0.21 3.19
CA PHE A 107 -3.27 0.99 2.35
C PHE A 107 -4.71 1.24 1.89
N THR A 108 -5.48 0.19 1.58
CA THR A 108 -6.91 0.31 1.27
C THR A 108 -7.68 1.03 2.39
N LEU A 109 -7.42 0.67 3.66
CA LEU A 109 -8.04 1.35 4.80
C LEU A 109 -7.53 2.79 4.95
N VAL A 110 -6.24 3.02 4.71
CA VAL A 110 -5.66 4.38 4.71
C VAL A 110 -6.35 5.30 3.71
N GLU A 111 -6.73 4.82 2.53
CA GLU A 111 -7.43 5.65 1.54
C GLU A 111 -8.86 6.01 1.96
N VAL A 112 -9.57 5.08 2.58
CA VAL A 112 -10.89 5.34 3.19
C VAL A 112 -10.75 6.39 4.29
N LEU A 113 -9.79 6.20 5.21
CA LEU A 113 -9.52 7.14 6.30
C LEU A 113 -9.06 8.51 5.82
N ASN A 114 -8.26 8.59 4.76
CA ASN A 114 -7.85 9.85 4.15
C ASN A 114 -9.06 10.60 3.59
N THR A 115 -9.99 9.89 2.94
CA THR A 115 -11.20 10.50 2.40
C THR A 115 -12.13 11.00 3.51
N THR A 116 -12.27 10.25 4.60
CA THR A 116 -13.08 10.64 5.76
C THR A 116 -12.43 11.80 6.53
N LEU A 117 -11.12 11.76 6.76
CA LEU A 117 -10.42 12.86 7.42
C LEU A 117 -10.47 14.15 6.57
N HIS A 118 -10.35 14.01 5.25
CA HIS A 118 -10.49 15.15 4.35
C HIS A 118 -11.89 15.78 4.42
N ARG A 119 -12.96 14.96 4.59
CA ARG A 119 -14.31 15.49 4.90
C ARG A 119 -14.37 16.21 6.25
N ALA A 120 -13.65 15.71 7.26
CA ALA A 120 -13.71 16.25 8.61
C ALA A 120 -12.97 17.59 8.77
N CYS A 121 -11.76 17.71 8.20
CA CYS A 121 -10.90 18.87 8.42
C CYS A 121 -10.12 19.35 7.17
N GLY A 122 -10.38 18.79 5.99
CA GLY A 122 -9.70 19.15 4.74
C GLY A 122 -8.26 18.65 4.63
N LYS A 123 -7.77 17.87 5.60
CA LYS A 123 -6.40 17.34 5.66
C LYS A 123 -6.35 15.86 5.33
N LEU A 124 -5.22 15.40 4.78
CA LEU A 124 -4.97 13.98 4.53
C LEU A 124 -4.29 13.30 5.72
N SER A 125 -3.67 14.08 6.62
CA SER A 125 -3.11 13.66 7.90
C SER A 125 -3.35 14.71 8.97
N LEU A 126 -3.50 14.29 10.23
CA LEU A 126 -3.63 15.21 11.37
C LEU A 126 -2.42 16.14 11.53
N TRP A 127 -1.26 15.68 11.07
CA TRP A 127 0.01 16.41 11.13
C TRP A 127 0.23 17.38 9.96
N ASP A 128 -0.72 17.45 9.01
CA ASP A 128 -0.61 18.41 7.91
C ASP A 128 -0.76 19.84 8.45
N ARG A 129 0.22 20.69 8.13
CA ARG A 129 0.18 22.12 8.49
C ARG A 129 -0.99 22.83 7.81
N GLN A 130 -1.25 22.48 6.54
CA GLN A 130 -2.30 23.10 5.72
C GLN A 130 -3.21 22.02 5.14
N GLY A 131 -4.50 22.34 5.04
CA GLY A 131 -5.46 21.52 4.31
C GLY A 131 -5.27 21.61 2.80
N THR A 132 -5.94 20.71 2.09
CA THR A 132 -6.00 20.72 0.63
C THR A 132 -7.45 20.98 0.21
N ASP A 133 -7.65 21.92 -0.70
CA ASP A 133 -9.00 22.27 -1.16
C ASP A 133 -9.51 21.28 -2.20
N ARG A 134 -10.80 20.93 -2.14
CA ARG A 134 -11.50 20.17 -3.18
C ARG A 134 -12.79 20.89 -3.54
N ALA A 135 -13.09 20.98 -4.84
CA ALA A 135 -14.31 21.59 -5.33
C ALA A 135 -15.55 20.90 -4.74
N GLY A 136 -16.52 21.70 -4.32
CA GLY A 136 -17.77 21.20 -3.73
C GLY A 136 -17.62 20.50 -2.38
N ARG A 137 -16.48 20.65 -1.69
CA ARG A 137 -16.23 19.97 -0.42
C ARG A 137 -15.70 20.93 0.63
N VAL A 138 -16.58 21.32 1.53
CA VAL A 138 -16.23 22.10 2.73
C VAL A 138 -15.97 21.13 3.88
N PRO A 139 -14.88 21.30 4.64
CA PRO A 139 -14.64 20.51 5.85
C PRO A 139 -15.79 20.67 6.85
N ASP A 140 -16.33 19.54 7.32
CA ASP A 140 -17.44 19.49 8.29
C ASP A 140 -17.05 18.62 9.49
N GLY A 141 -17.06 19.24 10.67
CA GLY A 141 -16.70 18.59 11.94
C GLY A 141 -17.57 17.38 12.30
N ARG A 142 -18.75 17.23 11.70
CA ARG A 142 -19.64 16.05 11.91
C ARG A 142 -19.02 14.73 11.45
N TRP A 143 -17.97 14.78 10.63
CA TRP A 143 -17.24 13.58 10.20
C TRP A 143 -16.20 13.09 11.21
N TRP A 144 -15.91 13.83 12.29
CA TRP A 144 -14.95 13.40 13.32
C TRP A 144 -15.37 12.12 14.06
N PRO A 145 -16.63 11.98 14.54
CA PRO A 145 -17.08 10.72 15.14
C PRO A 145 -16.99 9.54 14.15
N ILE A 146 -17.30 9.78 12.87
CA ILE A 146 -17.20 8.74 11.82
C ILE A 146 -15.73 8.34 11.62
N PHE A 147 -14.81 9.30 11.57
CA PHE A 147 -13.38 9.03 11.46
C PHE A 147 -12.85 8.22 12.64
N GLY A 148 -13.20 8.62 13.87
CA GLY A 148 -12.83 7.89 15.09
C GLY A 148 -13.40 6.47 15.12
N LEU A 149 -14.68 6.32 14.76
CA LEU A 149 -15.34 5.01 14.65
C LEU A 149 -14.66 4.12 13.61
N LEU A 150 -14.34 4.65 12.43
CA LEU A 150 -13.62 3.89 11.39
C LEU A 150 -12.23 3.45 11.87
N CYS A 151 -11.50 4.31 12.59
CA CYS A 151 -10.21 3.93 13.15
C CYS A 151 -10.36 2.79 14.18
N LEU A 152 -11.38 2.85 15.03
CA LEU A 152 -11.67 1.80 16.01
C LEU A 152 -12.07 0.49 15.33
N VAL A 153 -13.01 0.53 14.39
CA VAL A 153 -13.50 -0.64 13.64
C VAL A 153 -12.36 -1.28 12.84
N PHE A 154 -11.56 -0.48 12.14
CA PHE A 154 -10.41 -0.98 11.39
C PHE A 154 -9.32 -1.52 12.31
N GLY A 155 -9.06 -0.88 13.45
CA GLY A 155 -8.16 -1.39 14.46
C GLY A 155 -8.59 -2.75 15.01
N PHE A 156 -9.88 -2.90 15.32
CA PHE A 156 -10.45 -4.17 15.76
C PHE A 156 -10.38 -5.24 14.68
N LEU A 157 -10.76 -4.89 13.44
CA LEU A 157 -10.69 -5.78 12.29
C LEU A 157 -9.27 -6.30 12.04
N TRP A 158 -8.25 -5.43 12.18
CA TRP A 158 -6.85 -5.83 12.10
C TRP A 158 -6.45 -6.74 13.24
N ALA A 159 -6.80 -6.40 14.48
CA ALA A 159 -6.46 -7.20 15.66
C ALA A 159 -7.07 -8.60 15.57
N ILE A 160 -8.37 -8.72 15.28
CA ILE A 160 -9.03 -10.03 15.16
C ILE A 160 -8.49 -10.84 14.01
N THR A 161 -8.21 -10.21 12.86
CA THR A 161 -7.65 -10.90 11.70
C THR A 161 -6.26 -11.45 12.02
N LEU A 162 -5.38 -10.66 12.62
CA LEU A 162 -4.06 -11.15 13.04
C LEU A 162 -4.18 -12.29 14.06
N LEU A 163 -5.14 -12.21 14.98
CA LEU A 163 -5.37 -13.30 15.92
C LEU A 163 -5.83 -14.59 15.22
N THR A 164 -6.69 -14.51 14.20
CA THR A 164 -7.13 -15.68 13.44
C THR A 164 -6.07 -16.24 12.49
N TYR A 165 -5.08 -15.45 12.10
CA TYR A 165 -3.88 -15.96 11.42
C TYR A 165 -3.00 -16.82 12.35
N LEU A 166 -3.13 -16.68 13.68
CA LEU A 166 -2.31 -17.40 14.69
C LEU A 166 -3.09 -18.50 15.43
N LEU A 167 -4.40 -18.37 15.56
CA LEU A 167 -5.28 -19.28 16.29
C LEU A 167 -6.48 -19.71 15.42
N PRO A 168 -7.07 -20.88 15.68
CA PRO A 168 -8.20 -21.38 14.90
C PRO A 168 -9.35 -20.36 14.79
N PRO A 169 -9.75 -19.97 13.57
CA PRO A 169 -10.77 -18.94 13.37
C PRO A 169 -12.11 -19.35 13.98
N ALA A 170 -12.51 -20.62 13.84
CA ALA A 170 -13.75 -21.14 14.44
C ALA A 170 -13.78 -20.93 15.97
N THR A 171 -12.66 -21.14 16.65
CA THR A 171 -12.54 -20.92 18.10
C THR A 171 -12.59 -19.44 18.45
N ILE A 172 -11.89 -18.58 17.71
CA ILE A 172 -11.88 -17.12 18.00
C ILE A 172 -13.26 -16.52 17.77
N TRP A 173 -13.88 -16.79 16.63
CA TRP A 173 -15.23 -16.28 16.31
C TRP A 173 -16.29 -16.90 17.22
N GLY A 174 -16.19 -18.19 17.55
CA GLY A 174 -17.09 -18.85 18.50
C GLY A 174 -17.00 -18.26 19.91
N ASN A 175 -15.79 -18.08 20.43
CA ASN A 175 -15.56 -17.48 21.75
C ASN A 175 -16.03 -16.02 21.80
N LEU A 176 -15.85 -15.27 20.71
CA LEU A 176 -16.33 -13.89 20.61
C LEU A 176 -17.86 -13.84 20.65
N ALA A 177 -18.54 -14.70 19.88
CA ALA A 177 -20.01 -14.75 19.83
C ALA A 177 -20.62 -15.24 21.15
N ALA A 178 -19.96 -16.19 21.83
CA ALA A 178 -20.40 -16.73 23.11
C ALA A 178 -20.01 -15.85 24.32
N GLY A 179 -19.19 -14.82 24.13
CA GLY A 179 -18.66 -14.00 25.24
C GLY A 179 -17.66 -14.74 26.14
N THR A 180 -17.07 -15.84 25.68
CA THR A 180 -16.19 -16.75 26.43
C THR A 180 -14.72 -16.63 26.01
N LEU A 181 -14.30 -15.43 25.53
CA LEU A 181 -12.90 -15.17 25.19
C LEU A 181 -11.98 -15.45 26.38
N THR A 182 -10.88 -16.17 26.13
CA THR A 182 -9.86 -16.37 27.16
C THR A 182 -9.24 -15.02 27.54
N ALA A 183 -8.70 -14.91 28.76
CA ALA A 183 -8.06 -13.68 29.23
C ALA A 183 -6.93 -13.20 28.29
N ASN A 184 -6.21 -14.12 27.64
CA ASN A 184 -5.16 -13.79 26.67
C ASN A 184 -5.75 -13.25 25.35
N GLN A 185 -6.80 -13.89 24.83
CA GLN A 185 -7.49 -13.45 23.61
C GLN A 185 -8.11 -12.06 23.83
N ALA A 186 -8.80 -11.85 24.95
CA ALA A 186 -9.40 -10.56 25.29
C ALA A 186 -8.35 -9.46 25.44
N ARG A 187 -7.23 -9.72 26.14
CA ARG A 187 -6.12 -8.77 26.26
C ARG A 187 -5.50 -8.44 24.90
N PHE A 188 -5.26 -9.43 24.06
CA PHE A 188 -4.71 -9.21 22.71
C PHE A 188 -5.65 -8.37 21.86
N LEU A 189 -6.95 -8.69 21.84
CA LEU A 189 -7.93 -7.92 21.07
C LEU A 189 -8.03 -6.49 21.58
N LEU A 190 -8.08 -6.26 22.89
CA LEU A 190 -8.20 -4.93 23.47
C LEU A 190 -6.96 -4.06 23.19
N ILE A 191 -5.77 -4.59 23.51
CA ILE A 191 -4.50 -3.86 23.33
C ILE A 191 -4.22 -3.68 21.83
N GLY A 192 -4.37 -4.74 21.03
CA GLY A 192 -4.17 -4.71 19.59
C GLY A 192 -5.11 -3.71 18.91
N THR A 193 -6.40 -3.73 19.26
CA THR A 193 -7.38 -2.76 18.74
C THR A 193 -6.97 -1.32 19.06
N ALA A 194 -6.58 -1.05 20.31
CA ALA A 194 -6.16 0.29 20.73
C ALA A 194 -4.91 0.76 19.96
N LEU A 195 -3.89 -0.10 19.83
CA LEU A 195 -2.65 0.22 19.12
C LEU A 195 -2.90 0.45 17.63
N PHE A 196 -3.63 -0.44 16.96
CA PHE A 196 -3.94 -0.27 15.54
C PHE A 196 -4.87 0.92 15.29
N ALA A 197 -5.86 1.17 16.15
CA ALA A 197 -6.71 2.36 16.03
C ALA A 197 -5.89 3.66 16.18
N ALA A 198 -4.93 3.69 17.12
CA ALA A 198 -4.01 4.81 17.28
C ALA A 198 -3.09 4.97 16.06
N GLU A 199 -2.57 3.87 15.51
CA GLU A 199 -1.78 3.86 14.28
C GLU A 199 -2.58 4.44 13.10
N PHE A 200 -3.82 3.97 12.88
CA PHE A 200 -4.70 4.48 11.84
C PHE A 200 -5.05 5.97 12.00
N ALA A 201 -5.31 6.40 13.24
CA ALA A 201 -5.65 7.79 13.54
C ALA A 201 -4.46 8.73 13.29
N PHE A 202 -3.28 8.39 13.84
CA PHE A 202 -2.15 9.31 13.97
C PHE A 202 -0.95 8.96 13.08
N ALA A 203 -0.64 7.69 12.89
CA ALA A 203 0.64 7.25 12.30
C ALA A 203 0.53 6.56 10.92
N ARG A 204 -0.65 6.45 10.32
CA ARG A 204 -0.89 5.68 9.08
C ARG A 204 0.07 5.92 7.92
N HIS A 205 0.40 7.18 7.68
CA HIS A 205 1.34 7.57 6.62
C HIS A 205 2.79 7.30 7.01
N LEU A 206 3.10 7.43 8.31
CA LEU A 206 4.43 7.13 8.86
C LEU A 206 4.70 5.63 8.81
N PHE A 207 3.72 4.81 9.20
CA PHE A 207 3.80 3.36 9.10
C PHE A 207 3.95 2.91 7.65
N CYS A 208 3.11 3.38 6.72
CA CYS A 208 3.27 3.08 5.30
C CYS A 208 4.64 3.49 4.75
N ARG A 209 5.23 4.59 5.25
CA ARG A 209 6.51 5.11 4.75
C ARG A 209 7.73 4.39 5.32
N PHE A 210 7.74 4.13 6.64
CA PHE A 210 8.92 3.66 7.36
C PHE A 210 8.67 2.44 8.26
N GLY A 211 7.45 2.26 8.78
CA GLY A 211 7.14 1.16 9.70
C GLY A 211 6.87 -0.19 9.03
N CYS A 212 6.28 -0.19 7.83
CA CYS A 212 5.94 -1.40 7.09
C CYS A 212 7.18 -1.97 6.40
N ALA A 213 7.69 -3.12 6.91
CA ALA A 213 8.84 -3.80 6.34
C ALA A 213 8.65 -4.16 4.85
N VAL A 214 7.47 -4.70 4.48
CA VAL A 214 7.13 -5.04 3.09
C VAL A 214 7.31 -3.82 2.19
N GLY A 215 6.70 -2.69 2.56
CA GLY A 215 6.79 -1.47 1.78
C GLY A 215 8.20 -0.87 1.72
N TYR A 216 8.93 -0.92 2.83
CA TYR A 216 10.30 -0.41 2.91
C TYR A 216 11.27 -1.17 1.99
N PHE A 217 11.25 -2.51 2.03
CA PHE A 217 12.11 -3.32 1.18
C PHE A 217 11.74 -3.20 -0.31
N GLN A 218 10.45 -3.10 -0.65
CA GLN A 218 10.04 -2.80 -2.03
C GLN A 218 10.62 -1.48 -2.53
N SER A 219 10.56 -0.42 -1.71
CA SER A 219 11.15 0.88 -2.04
C SER A 219 12.67 0.80 -2.21
N LEU A 220 13.37 0.09 -1.32
CA LEU A 220 14.82 -0.04 -1.33
C LEU A 220 15.30 -0.74 -2.61
N VAL A 221 14.73 -1.92 -2.88
CA VAL A 221 15.01 -2.74 -4.06
C VAL A 221 14.68 -1.98 -5.35
N TRP A 222 13.55 -1.29 -5.39
CA TRP A 222 13.22 -0.41 -6.51
C TRP A 222 14.21 0.73 -6.69
N MET A 223 14.68 1.37 -5.61
CA MET A 223 15.60 2.50 -5.68
C MET A 223 16.94 2.11 -6.30
N LEU A 224 17.44 0.91 -5.96
CA LEU A 224 18.67 0.33 -6.49
C LEU A 224 18.62 0.09 -8.01
N ASN A 225 17.43 0.00 -8.61
CA ASN A 225 17.27 -0.21 -10.05
C ASN A 225 17.01 1.08 -10.84
N PRO A 226 17.98 1.64 -11.59
CA PRO A 226 17.74 2.83 -12.41
C PRO A 226 16.75 2.59 -13.58
N LYS A 227 16.51 1.32 -13.95
CA LYS A 227 15.55 0.90 -14.98
C LYS A 227 14.13 0.63 -14.45
N GLY A 228 13.93 0.76 -13.13
CA GLY A 228 12.63 0.57 -12.48
C GLY A 228 11.58 1.56 -12.98
N MET A 229 10.30 1.20 -12.86
CA MET A 229 9.18 2.07 -13.25
C MET A 229 9.23 3.41 -12.53
N VAL A 230 9.08 4.51 -13.28
CA VAL A 230 9.02 5.88 -12.75
C VAL A 230 7.89 6.65 -13.43
N VAL A 231 7.40 7.69 -12.76
CA VAL A 231 6.57 8.72 -13.39
C VAL A 231 7.52 9.71 -14.06
N ALA A 232 7.39 9.89 -15.36
CA ALA A 232 8.13 10.90 -16.12
C ALA A 232 7.26 12.13 -16.35
N PHE A 233 7.89 13.31 -16.32
CA PHE A 233 7.23 14.59 -16.51
C PHE A 233 7.80 15.33 -17.72
N GLU A 234 6.93 15.77 -18.63
CA GLU A 234 7.29 16.52 -19.81
C GLU A 234 7.61 18.00 -19.48
N ARG A 235 8.86 18.25 -19.07
CA ARG A 235 9.32 19.57 -18.58
C ARG A 235 9.22 20.69 -19.61
N GLU A 236 9.34 20.40 -20.91
CA GLU A 236 9.23 21.39 -21.99
C GLU A 236 7.85 22.07 -22.00
N ARG A 237 6.83 21.34 -21.54
CA ARG A 237 5.45 21.78 -21.41
C ARG A 237 5.07 22.12 -19.97
N ALA A 238 6.05 22.38 -19.09
CA ALA A 238 5.78 22.72 -17.69
C ALA A 238 4.93 23.98 -17.51
N ARG A 239 4.88 24.88 -18.50
CA ARG A 239 3.98 26.04 -18.49
C ARG A 239 2.50 25.65 -18.45
N ASP A 240 2.15 24.51 -19.06
CA ASP A 240 0.78 23.97 -19.12
C ASP A 240 0.30 23.49 -17.73
N CYS A 241 1.21 23.45 -16.73
CA CYS A 241 0.87 23.16 -15.34
C CYS A 241 0.41 24.41 -14.55
N ARG A 242 0.62 25.63 -15.04
CA ARG A 242 0.23 26.85 -14.29
C ARG A 242 -1.29 26.95 -14.08
N SER A 243 -2.06 26.42 -15.01
CA SER A 243 -3.54 26.41 -15.04
C SER A 243 -4.14 25.02 -14.83
N CYS A 244 -3.39 24.05 -14.26
CA CYS A 244 -3.84 22.65 -14.14
C CYS A 244 -4.86 22.42 -12.99
N ALA A 245 -5.99 23.13 -13.02
CA ALA A 245 -7.05 22.97 -12.03
C ALA A 245 -7.95 21.74 -12.33
N THR A 246 -8.32 21.03 -11.27
CA THR A 246 -9.31 19.93 -11.30
C THR A 246 -10.25 20.06 -10.11
N ASP A 247 -11.27 19.21 -10.03
CA ASP A 247 -12.18 19.21 -8.88
C ASP A 247 -11.47 18.76 -7.60
N VAL A 248 -10.43 17.95 -7.72
CA VAL A 248 -9.56 17.54 -6.60
C VAL A 248 -8.56 18.64 -6.21
N SER A 249 -8.37 19.64 -7.08
CA SER A 249 -7.40 20.71 -6.86
C SER A 249 -7.76 21.98 -7.65
N PRO A 250 -8.71 22.79 -7.13
CA PRO A 250 -9.25 23.93 -7.86
C PRO A 250 -8.24 25.07 -8.02
N LYS A 251 -7.18 25.10 -7.19
CA LYS A 251 -6.12 26.11 -7.22
C LYS A 251 -4.92 25.73 -8.11
N GLY A 252 -5.01 24.62 -8.86
CA GLY A 252 -3.89 24.08 -9.65
C GLY A 252 -2.99 23.14 -8.84
N ALA A 253 -1.95 22.61 -9.47
CA ALA A 253 -1.13 21.51 -8.95
C ALA A 253 -1.91 20.20 -8.74
N ALA A 254 -2.82 19.88 -9.68
CA ALA A 254 -3.68 18.69 -9.62
C ALA A 254 -2.94 17.40 -9.31
N CYS A 255 -1.76 17.17 -9.89
CA CYS A 255 -1.00 15.94 -9.67
C CYS A 255 -0.38 15.83 -8.26
N ASP A 256 -0.08 16.95 -7.59
CA ASP A 256 0.49 16.98 -6.25
C ASP A 256 -0.61 16.73 -5.20
N HIS A 257 -1.76 17.38 -5.38
CA HIS A 257 -2.94 17.22 -4.50
C HIS A 257 -3.71 15.91 -4.74
N GLY A 258 -3.57 15.31 -5.93
CA GLY A 258 -4.11 13.99 -6.26
C GLY A 258 -3.29 12.83 -5.68
N CYS A 259 -2.07 13.06 -5.19
CA CYS A 259 -1.25 11.99 -4.64
C CYS A 259 -1.64 11.65 -3.18
N PRO A 260 -2.08 10.41 -2.89
CA PRO A 260 -2.52 10.04 -1.53
C PRO A 260 -1.35 10.00 -0.54
N MET A 261 -0.12 9.84 -1.05
CA MET A 261 1.12 9.87 -0.28
C MET A 261 1.74 11.27 -0.18
N ARG A 262 1.07 12.31 -0.69
CA ARG A 262 1.55 13.71 -0.69
C ARG A 262 2.95 13.86 -1.31
N LEU A 263 3.17 13.15 -2.41
CA LEU A 263 4.41 13.25 -3.19
C LEU A 263 4.21 14.20 -4.36
N HIS A 264 5.29 14.84 -4.78
CA HIS A 264 5.32 15.68 -5.97
C HIS A 264 5.83 14.84 -7.14
N PRO A 265 4.98 14.44 -8.10
CA PRO A 265 5.36 13.53 -9.21
C PRO A 265 6.39 14.12 -10.17
N ARG A 266 6.66 15.42 -10.05
CA ARG A 266 7.67 16.17 -10.82
C ARG A 266 9.07 16.07 -10.21
N ASN A 267 9.17 15.60 -8.97
CA ASN A 267 10.43 15.40 -8.28
C ASN A 267 11.15 14.15 -8.80
N ILE A 268 12.41 14.06 -8.42
CA ILE A 268 13.27 12.98 -8.84
C ILE A 268 12.96 11.67 -8.09
N LYS A 269 13.25 10.54 -8.72
CA LYS A 269 12.95 9.20 -8.17
C LYS A 269 13.34 9.01 -6.69
N ARG A 270 14.52 9.49 -6.26
CA ARG A 270 14.98 9.37 -4.85
C ARG A 270 14.08 10.08 -3.85
N MET A 271 13.46 11.20 -4.25
CA MET A 271 12.52 11.97 -3.43
C MET A 271 11.13 11.33 -3.40
N MET A 272 10.89 10.31 -4.23
CA MET A 272 9.64 9.57 -4.34
C MET A 272 9.75 8.16 -3.73
N PHE A 273 10.59 7.98 -2.70
CA PHE A 273 10.80 6.69 -2.02
C PHE A 273 9.49 6.02 -1.56
N SER A 274 8.50 6.80 -1.11
CA SER A 274 7.20 6.28 -0.66
C SER A 274 6.13 6.22 -1.75
N CYS A 275 6.50 6.33 -3.03
CA CYS A 275 5.55 6.19 -4.13
C CYS A 275 5.03 4.76 -4.17
N VAL A 276 3.70 4.61 -4.12
CA VAL A 276 2.99 3.32 -4.14
C VAL A 276 2.51 2.90 -5.55
N GLN A 277 2.90 3.66 -6.58
CA GLN A 277 2.58 3.39 -7.98
C GLN A 277 1.07 3.21 -8.23
N CYS A 278 0.25 4.00 -7.55
CA CYS A 278 -1.21 3.95 -7.65
C CYS A 278 -1.78 4.69 -8.88
N GLY A 279 -1.00 5.60 -9.48
CA GLY A 279 -1.39 6.32 -10.70
C GLY A 279 -2.33 7.52 -10.53
N GLN A 280 -2.82 7.83 -9.32
CA GLN A 280 -3.78 8.93 -9.13
C GLN A 280 -3.24 10.29 -9.60
N CYS A 281 -1.93 10.52 -9.51
CA CYS A 281 -1.30 11.71 -10.05
C CYS A 281 -1.36 11.81 -11.58
N LEU A 282 -1.27 10.67 -12.28
CA LEU A 282 -1.39 10.61 -13.73
C LEU A 282 -2.82 10.89 -14.15
N ASP A 283 -3.81 10.29 -13.50
CA ASP A 283 -5.23 10.56 -13.80
C ASP A 283 -5.60 12.01 -13.51
N SER A 284 -5.10 12.58 -12.40
CA SER A 284 -5.30 14.00 -12.09
C SER A 284 -4.64 14.92 -13.12
N CYS A 285 -3.48 14.52 -13.67
CA CYS A 285 -2.83 15.27 -14.74
C CYS A 285 -3.60 15.13 -16.06
N ASP A 286 -4.08 13.93 -16.40
CA ASP A 286 -4.84 13.68 -17.61
C ASP A 286 -6.17 14.43 -17.60
N GLU A 287 -6.86 14.47 -16.46
CA GLU A 287 -8.06 15.27 -16.27
C GLU A 287 -7.77 16.78 -16.47
N ALA A 288 -6.74 17.31 -15.82
CA ALA A 288 -6.38 18.72 -15.91
C ALA A 288 -5.98 19.15 -17.32
N GLN A 289 -5.21 18.32 -18.03
CA GLN A 289 -4.77 18.59 -19.40
C GLN A 289 -5.92 18.35 -20.40
N GLY A 290 -6.75 17.34 -20.15
CA GLY A 290 -7.94 17.03 -20.95
C GLY A 290 -8.97 18.17 -20.98
N ARG A 291 -9.17 18.88 -19.85
CA ARG A 291 -9.99 20.11 -19.78
C ARG A 291 -9.47 21.24 -20.69
N GLN A 292 -8.16 21.24 -20.96
CA GLN A 292 -7.48 22.23 -21.81
C GLN A 292 -7.19 21.68 -23.23
N ALA A 293 -7.73 20.51 -23.58
CA ALA A 293 -7.45 19.81 -24.83
C ALA A 293 -5.95 19.57 -25.12
N HIS A 294 -5.16 19.39 -24.06
CA HIS A 294 -3.75 19.08 -24.12
C HIS A 294 -3.49 17.59 -23.81
N PRO A 295 -2.43 16.98 -24.38
CA PRO A 295 -2.02 15.65 -23.97
C PRO A 295 -1.46 15.64 -22.54
N PRO A 296 -1.58 14.52 -21.81
CA PRO A 296 -1.08 14.40 -20.44
C PRO A 296 0.42 14.65 -20.37
N LEU A 297 0.87 15.32 -19.29
CA LEU A 297 2.28 15.65 -19.07
C LEU A 297 3.02 14.61 -18.24
N LEU A 298 2.26 13.76 -17.53
CA LEU A 298 2.81 12.65 -16.77
C LEU A 298 2.60 11.36 -17.55
N THR A 299 3.63 10.53 -17.62
CA THR A 299 3.56 9.20 -18.23
C THR A 299 4.35 8.18 -17.43
N TRP A 300 3.94 6.91 -17.46
CA TRP A 300 4.74 5.82 -16.91
C TRP A 300 5.91 5.52 -17.85
N LYS A 301 7.14 5.54 -17.31
CA LYS A 301 8.34 5.14 -18.03
C LYS A 301 9.04 3.99 -17.32
N ILE A 302 9.64 3.11 -18.12
CA ILE A 302 10.13 1.83 -17.65
C ILE A 302 11.35 1.42 -18.50
N GLY A 303 12.35 0.76 -17.91
CA GLY A 303 13.53 0.31 -18.66
C GLY A 303 14.45 1.47 -19.05
N VAL A 304 14.85 1.53 -20.32
CA VAL A 304 15.78 2.56 -20.84
C VAL A 304 15.21 3.96 -20.71
N ASP A 305 13.90 4.13 -20.95
CA ASP A 305 13.23 5.43 -20.79
C ASP A 305 13.25 5.91 -19.34
N ALA A 306 13.13 4.99 -18.38
CA ALA A 306 13.23 5.33 -16.96
C ALA A 306 14.65 5.80 -16.60
N VAL A 307 15.68 5.18 -17.17
CA VAL A 307 17.08 5.62 -16.99
C VAL A 307 17.26 7.02 -17.57
N ARG A 308 16.73 7.28 -18.77
CA ARG A 308 16.80 8.60 -19.42
C ARG A 308 16.15 9.67 -18.55
N GLU A 309 14.97 9.39 -17.99
CA GLU A 309 14.28 10.32 -17.09
C GLU A 309 15.09 10.55 -15.80
N ASN A 310 15.59 9.50 -15.15
CA ASN A 310 16.42 9.61 -13.96
C ASN A 310 17.70 10.45 -14.19
N LEU A 311 18.36 10.27 -15.33
CA LEU A 311 19.55 11.05 -15.69
C LEU A 311 19.21 12.52 -15.96
N ARG A 312 18.13 12.79 -16.71
CA ARG A 312 17.63 14.15 -16.95
C ARG A 312 17.31 14.87 -15.63
N GLN A 313 16.62 14.17 -14.74
CA GLN A 313 16.25 14.62 -13.40
C GLN A 313 17.47 15.00 -12.55
N ARG A 314 18.49 14.14 -12.50
CA ARG A 314 19.73 14.41 -11.76
C ARG A 314 20.48 15.62 -12.31
N LYS A 315 20.57 15.76 -13.64
CA LYS A 315 21.22 16.91 -14.28
C LYS A 315 20.50 18.22 -13.95
N ALA A 316 19.17 18.22 -13.99
CA ALA A 316 18.37 19.42 -13.68
C ALA A 316 18.55 19.86 -12.22
N GLU A 317 18.63 18.92 -11.29
CA GLU A 317 18.89 19.21 -9.87
C GLU A 317 20.30 19.75 -9.64
N GLN A 318 21.32 19.12 -10.23
CA GLN A 318 22.70 19.62 -10.17
C GLN A 318 22.80 21.06 -10.71
N ALA A 319 22.15 21.33 -11.84
CA ALA A 319 22.12 22.68 -12.40
C ALA A 319 21.37 23.69 -11.50
N ALA A 320 20.35 23.26 -10.76
CA ALA A 320 19.65 24.10 -9.80
C ALA A 320 20.48 24.39 -8.55
N ASP A 321 21.21 23.40 -8.03
CA ASP A 321 22.15 23.58 -6.91
C ASP A 321 23.28 24.54 -7.31
N THR A 322 23.91 24.37 -8.47
CA THR A 322 24.95 25.29 -8.96
C THR A 322 24.45 26.74 -9.09
N ARG A 323 23.19 26.95 -9.45
CA ARG A 323 22.59 28.30 -9.51
C ARG A 323 22.24 28.88 -8.14
N ARG A 324 22.05 28.04 -7.12
CA ARG A 324 21.78 28.50 -5.75
C ARG A 324 23.07 28.92 -5.05
N ASP A 325 24.17 28.29 -5.42
CA ASP A 325 25.50 28.53 -4.83
C ASP A 325 26.29 29.65 -5.54
N ALA A 326 25.75 30.19 -6.65
CA ALA A 326 26.29 31.33 -7.41
C ALA A 326 25.49 32.60 -7.12
#